data_AF-A0A820M8G6-F1
#
_entry.id   AF-A0A820M8G6-F1
#
_cell.length_a   1.000
_cell.length_b   1.000
_cell.length_c   1.000
_cell.angle_alpha   90.00
_cell.angle_beta   90.00
_cell.angle_gamma   90.00
#
_symmetry.space_group_name_H-M   'P 1'
#
loop_
_entity.id
_entity.type
_entity.pdbx_description
1 polymer ?
#
loop_
_entity_poly.entity_id
_entity_poly.type
_entity_poly.pdbx_seq_one_letter_code
_entity_poly.pdbx_strand_id
1 'polypeptide(L)'
;AHVSEREFYGQVGDGHADHASWSRPEDWTNPRSAWKVTVQKPGSDLVGETAAALAATSIVFRSVDPEYQSILLTHARQLYDFANENRGKYSDSITNAADFYRSWSGYGDELAWAAAWLLRATGEQRYQIDVEKHFQEFGLDKRS
;
A
#
# COMPACT_ATOMS: atom_id res chain seq x y z
N ALA A 1 7.50 7.75 -3.34
CA ALA A 1 7.61 6.87 -2.15
C ALA A 1 8.00 5.44 -2.53
N HIS A 2 7.53 4.95 -3.69
CA HIS A 2 8.03 3.74 -4.34
C HIS A 2 9.36 4.05 -5.05
N VAL A 3 10.49 3.59 -4.50
CA VAL A 3 11.85 3.99 -4.97
C VAL A 3 12.55 2.89 -5.77
N SER A 4 12.12 1.64 -5.61
CA SER A 4 12.45 0.48 -6.44
C SER A 4 11.31 -0.54 -6.30
N GLU A 5 11.22 -1.51 -7.20
CA GLU A 5 10.07 -2.44 -7.30
C GLU A 5 9.64 -3.12 -6.00
N ARG A 6 10.58 -3.31 -5.06
CA ARG A 6 10.33 -3.93 -3.75
C ARG A 6 10.80 -3.07 -2.57
N GLU A 7 10.78 -1.74 -2.72
CA GLU A 7 11.02 -0.79 -1.65
C GLU A 7 10.03 0.37 -1.66
N PHE A 8 9.28 0.52 -0.56
CA PHE A 8 8.25 1.54 -0.43
C PHE A 8 8.33 2.25 0.93
N TYR A 9 8.45 3.58 0.90
CA TYR A 9 8.40 4.41 2.10
C TYR A 9 6.96 4.61 2.58
N GLY A 10 6.67 4.14 3.79
CA GLY A 10 5.33 4.18 4.39
C GLY A 10 5.12 5.29 5.42
N GLN A 11 6.19 5.90 5.92
CA GLN A 11 6.08 6.91 6.97
C GLN A 11 7.22 7.92 6.92
N VAL A 12 6.89 9.20 7.18
CA VAL A 12 7.85 10.30 7.37
C VAL A 12 7.48 11.11 8.62
N GLY A 13 8.37 11.12 9.60
CA GLY A 13 8.16 11.70 10.93
C GLY A 13 7.87 10.64 11.99
N ASP A 14 8.53 10.76 13.14
CA ASP A 14 8.27 9.91 14.30
C ASP A 14 6.99 10.35 14.98
N GLY A 15 6.01 9.46 15.13
CA GLY A 15 4.70 9.83 15.67
C GLY A 15 4.75 10.37 17.10
N HIS A 16 5.65 9.86 17.95
CA HIS A 16 5.79 10.32 19.32
C HIS A 16 6.44 11.71 19.38
N ALA A 17 7.50 11.93 18.61
CA ALA A 17 8.17 13.23 18.55
C ALA A 17 7.28 14.30 17.90
N ASP A 18 6.57 13.95 16.83
CA ASP A 18 5.65 14.84 16.11
C ASP A 18 4.51 15.30 17.03
N HIS A 19 3.85 14.36 17.72
CA HIS A 19 2.76 14.67 18.64
C HIS A 19 3.19 15.33 19.96
N ALA A 20 4.49 15.32 20.29
CA ALA A 20 5.02 16.03 21.45
C ALA A 20 5.19 17.54 21.20
N SER A 21 5.00 18.01 19.97
CA SER A 21 5.07 19.43 19.62
C SER A 21 3.71 19.99 19.23
N TRP A 22 3.38 21.17 19.74
CA TRP A 22 2.25 21.98 19.26
C TRP A 22 2.79 23.26 18.65
N SER A 23 3.19 23.17 17.38
CA SER A 23 3.75 24.28 16.61
C SER A 23 3.19 24.25 15.20
N ARG A 24 3.36 25.34 14.47
CA ARG A 24 3.04 25.35 13.04
C ARG A 24 4.01 24.42 12.30
N PRO A 25 3.57 23.70 11.25
CA PRO A 25 4.43 22.77 10.53
C PRO A 25 5.65 23.45 9.89
N GLU A 26 5.55 24.72 9.47
CA GLU A 26 6.67 25.48 8.91
C GLU A 26 7.77 25.84 9.94
N ASP A 27 7.45 25.80 11.24
CA ASP A 27 8.40 26.09 12.33
C ASP A 27 9.12 24.81 12.82
N TRP A 28 8.88 23.66 12.17
CA TRP A 28 9.46 22.38 12.58
C TRP A 28 10.94 22.28 12.21
N THR A 29 11.82 22.23 13.22
CA THR A 29 13.28 22.13 13.03
C THR A 29 13.87 20.75 13.33
N ASN A 30 13.08 19.84 13.90
CA ASN A 30 13.58 18.51 14.27
C ASN A 30 13.69 17.59 13.04
N PRO A 31 14.59 16.59 13.05
CA PRO A 31 14.65 15.61 11.96
C PRO A 31 13.33 14.86 11.76
N ARG A 32 12.93 14.65 10.50
CA ARG A 32 11.82 13.75 10.15
C ARG A 32 12.37 12.45 9.55
N SER A 33 12.48 11.44 10.39
CA SER A 33 12.90 10.09 9.98
C SER A 33 11.93 9.52 8.94
N ALA A 34 12.45 8.74 7.98
CA ALA A 34 11.64 8.07 6.97
C ALA A 34 11.79 6.55 7.12
N TRP A 35 10.66 5.83 7.14
CA TRP A 35 10.64 4.37 7.24
C TRP A 35 10.03 3.74 6.00
N LYS A 36 10.59 2.60 5.62
CA LYS A 36 10.20 1.84 4.44
C LYS A 36 9.97 0.38 4.76
N VAL A 37 9.14 -0.25 3.93
CA VAL A 37 9.02 -1.69 3.82
C VAL A 37 9.90 -2.19 2.67
N THR A 38 10.45 -3.38 2.84
CA THR A 38 11.32 -4.08 1.88
C THR A 38 10.98 -5.57 1.86
N VAL A 39 11.66 -6.35 1.01
CA VAL A 39 11.55 -7.83 1.02
C VAL A 39 11.80 -8.43 2.41
N GLN A 40 12.78 -7.91 3.17
CA GLN A 40 13.14 -8.41 4.50
C GLN A 40 12.23 -7.86 5.60
N LYS A 41 11.53 -6.75 5.32
CA LYS A 41 10.59 -6.07 6.22
C LYS A 41 9.30 -5.76 5.45
N PRO A 42 8.47 -6.77 5.15
CA PRO A 42 7.32 -6.63 4.27
C PRO A 42 6.17 -5.81 4.88
N GLY A 43 5.21 -5.41 4.05
CA GLY A 43 4.01 -4.69 4.49
C GLY A 43 2.92 -4.73 3.43
N SER A 44 2.36 -5.91 3.21
CA SER A 44 1.38 -6.24 2.17
C SER A 44 0.11 -5.40 2.24
N ASP A 45 -0.34 -5.08 3.44
CA ASP A 45 -1.45 -4.17 3.71
C ASP A 45 -1.13 -2.77 3.17
N LEU A 46 -0.05 -2.16 3.64
CA LEU A 46 0.37 -0.82 3.22
C LEU A 46 0.62 -0.71 1.70
N VAL A 47 1.38 -1.66 1.14
CA VAL A 47 1.71 -1.62 -0.30
C VAL A 47 0.55 -2.07 -1.17
N GLY A 48 -0.31 -2.97 -0.69
CA GLY A 48 -1.55 -3.37 -1.34
C GLY A 48 -2.54 -2.21 -1.44
N GLU A 49 -2.79 -1.49 -0.35
CA GLU A 49 -3.65 -0.30 -0.37
C GLU A 49 -3.08 0.80 -1.28
N THR A 50 -1.76 0.98 -1.30
CA THR A 50 -1.11 1.91 -2.24
C THR A 50 -1.31 1.46 -3.69
N ALA A 51 -1.17 0.16 -3.99
CA ALA A 51 -1.44 -0.38 -5.32
C ALA A 51 -2.89 -0.15 -5.75
N ALA A 52 -3.85 -0.38 -4.84
CA ALA A 52 -5.27 -0.11 -5.05
C ALA A 52 -5.51 1.38 -5.36
N ALA A 53 -4.94 2.30 -4.56
CA ALA A 53 -5.08 3.73 -4.76
C ALA A 53 -4.53 4.20 -6.12
N LEU A 54 -3.36 3.70 -6.53
CA LEU A 54 -2.76 4.02 -7.83
C LEU A 54 -3.58 3.45 -8.99
N ALA A 55 -4.06 2.21 -8.87
CA ALA A 55 -4.92 1.59 -9.88
C ALA A 55 -6.25 2.35 -10.03
N ALA A 56 -6.90 2.71 -8.92
CA ALA A 56 -8.11 3.54 -8.93
C ALA A 56 -7.86 4.91 -9.57
N THR A 57 -6.77 5.58 -9.19
CA THR A 57 -6.38 6.88 -9.74
C THR A 57 -6.11 6.79 -11.24
N SER A 58 -5.50 5.71 -11.72
CA SER A 58 -5.25 5.49 -13.15
C SER A 58 -6.53 5.51 -13.98
N ILE A 59 -7.66 5.05 -13.43
CA ILE A 59 -8.97 5.10 -14.11
C ILE A 59 -9.44 6.56 -14.26
N VAL A 60 -9.22 7.39 -13.24
CA VAL A 60 -9.59 8.82 -13.26
C VAL A 60 -8.81 9.57 -14.35
N PHE A 61 -7.51 9.31 -14.48
CA PHE A 61 -6.66 9.99 -15.46
C PHE A 61 -6.72 9.42 -16.87
N ARG A 62 -7.41 8.30 -17.09
CA ARG A 62 -7.45 7.56 -18.37
C ARG A 62 -7.72 8.43 -19.60
N SER A 63 -8.58 9.45 -19.49
CA SER A 63 -8.96 10.30 -20.63
C SER A 63 -8.23 11.65 -20.68
N VAL A 64 -7.68 12.11 -19.56
CA VAL A 64 -7.09 13.45 -19.42
C VAL A 64 -5.58 13.41 -19.53
N ASP A 65 -4.95 12.35 -19.03
CA ASP A 65 -3.50 12.16 -19.06
C ASP A 65 -3.15 10.67 -19.18
N PRO A 66 -3.14 10.12 -20.41
CA PRO A 66 -2.81 8.71 -20.64
C PRO A 66 -1.38 8.33 -20.26
N GLU A 67 -0.43 9.27 -20.33
CA GLU A 67 0.96 9.03 -19.94
C GLU A 67 1.06 8.85 -18.42
N TYR A 68 0.45 9.76 -17.66
CA TYR A 68 0.40 9.62 -16.20
C TYR A 68 -0.40 8.39 -15.76
N GLN A 69 -1.51 8.09 -16.45
CA GLN A 69 -2.25 6.84 -16.24
C GLN A 69 -1.35 5.61 -16.39
N SER A 70 -0.45 5.59 -17.39
CA SER A 70 0.48 4.48 -17.60
C SER A 70 1.52 4.35 -16.47
N ILE A 71 2.04 5.49 -16.00
CA ILE A 71 2.96 5.54 -14.85
C ILE A 71 2.28 4.99 -13.59
N LEU A 72 1.04 5.42 -13.32
CA LEU A 72 0.25 4.95 -12.17
C LEU A 72 0.02 3.43 -12.23
N LEU A 73 -0.40 2.90 -13.37
CA LEU A 73 -0.57 1.45 -13.53
C LEU A 73 0.74 0.69 -13.36
N THR A 74 1.86 1.21 -13.88
CA THR A 74 3.17 0.55 -13.74
C THR A 74 3.53 0.39 -12.26
N HIS A 75 3.42 1.46 -11.48
CA HIS A 75 3.68 1.38 -10.03
C HIS A 75 2.64 0.54 -9.28
N ALA A 76 1.36 0.59 -9.67
CA ALA A 76 0.32 -0.23 -9.06
C ALA A 76 0.59 -1.73 -9.24
N ARG A 77 0.97 -2.16 -10.45
CA ARG A 77 1.32 -3.55 -10.73
C ARG A 77 2.53 -4.01 -9.90
N GLN A 78 3.61 -3.23 -9.91
CA GLN A 78 4.84 -3.53 -9.15
C GLN A 78 4.57 -3.62 -7.64
N LEU A 79 3.83 -2.67 -7.06
CA LEU A 79 3.51 -2.68 -5.63
C LEU A 79 2.59 -3.83 -5.24
N TYR A 80 1.65 -4.22 -6.10
CA TYR A 80 0.83 -5.40 -5.88
C TYR A 80 1.65 -6.68 -5.92
N ASP A 81 2.54 -6.83 -6.90
CA ASP A 81 3.42 -7.99 -7.00
C ASP A 81 4.32 -8.07 -5.74
N PHE A 82 4.88 -6.95 -5.29
CA PHE A 82 5.60 -6.86 -4.02
C PHE A 82 4.74 -7.26 -2.81
N ALA A 83 3.51 -6.75 -2.72
CA ALA A 83 2.58 -7.06 -1.62
C ALA A 83 2.25 -8.56 -1.54
N ASN A 84 1.98 -9.17 -2.70
CA ASN A 84 1.51 -10.55 -2.79
C ASN A 84 2.64 -11.58 -2.63
N GLU A 85 3.83 -11.28 -3.16
CA GLU A 85 5.01 -12.15 -3.08
C GLU A 85 5.76 -12.05 -1.74
N ASN A 86 5.71 -10.89 -1.08
CA ASN A 86 6.41 -10.65 0.19
C ASN A 86 5.39 -10.32 1.29
N ARG A 87 4.84 -11.37 1.89
CA ARG A 87 3.69 -11.26 2.80
C ARG A 87 4.08 -10.86 4.22
N GLY A 88 3.42 -9.84 4.75
CA GLY A 88 3.54 -9.42 6.15
C GLY A 88 2.79 -8.14 6.46
N LYS A 89 2.59 -7.86 7.75
CA LYS A 89 1.93 -6.63 8.21
C LYS A 89 2.93 -5.49 8.24
N TYR A 90 2.58 -4.33 7.68
CA TYR A 90 3.53 -3.21 7.65
C TYR A 90 3.87 -2.71 9.05
N SER A 91 2.95 -2.80 10.01
CA SER A 91 3.17 -2.36 11.39
C SER A 91 4.20 -3.19 12.15
N ASP A 92 4.50 -4.42 11.68
CA ASP A 92 5.59 -5.24 12.22
C ASP A 92 6.96 -4.81 11.67
N SER A 93 6.96 -4.17 10.50
CA SER A 93 8.15 -3.67 9.80
C SER A 93 8.49 -2.22 10.14
N ILE A 94 7.47 -1.37 10.18
CA ILE A 94 7.50 0.04 10.62
C ILE A 94 6.84 0.11 11.99
N THR A 95 7.57 -0.33 13.01
CA THR A 95 7.03 -0.45 14.38
C THR A 95 6.61 0.89 14.98
N ASN A 96 7.15 2.02 14.49
CA ASN A 96 6.69 3.35 14.91
C ASN A 96 5.21 3.58 14.58
N ALA A 97 4.69 2.98 13.50
CA ALA A 97 3.29 3.09 13.12
C ALA A 97 2.36 2.25 14.01
N ALA A 98 2.88 1.24 14.72
CA ALA A 98 2.08 0.22 15.40
C ALA A 98 1.26 0.75 16.58
N ASP A 99 1.59 1.92 17.12
CA ASP A 99 0.82 2.55 18.20
C ASP A 99 -0.25 3.53 17.66
N PHE A 100 -0.23 3.83 16.37
CA PHE A 100 -1.14 4.79 15.72
C PHE A 100 -2.08 4.11 14.72
N TYR A 101 -1.52 3.33 13.81
CA TYR A 101 -2.21 2.69 12.68
C TYR A 101 -1.82 1.22 12.57
N ARG A 102 -2.05 0.45 13.63
CA ARG A 102 -1.73 -0.97 13.62
C ARG A 102 -2.57 -1.74 12.61
N SER A 103 -1.93 -2.67 11.91
CA SER A 103 -2.60 -3.68 11.08
C SER A 103 -3.29 -4.74 11.95
N TRP A 104 -4.53 -4.49 12.34
CA TRP A 104 -5.32 -5.39 13.17
C TRP A 104 -5.88 -6.57 12.39
N SER A 105 -6.55 -6.31 11.26
CA SER A 105 -7.18 -7.31 10.39
C SER A 105 -6.18 -8.18 9.62
N GLY A 106 -4.93 -7.70 9.49
CA GLY A 106 -3.90 -8.32 8.66
C GLY A 106 -3.81 -7.62 7.32
N TYR A 107 -3.53 -8.40 6.27
CA TYR A 107 -3.30 -7.87 4.92
C TYR A 107 -4.12 -8.60 3.84
N GLY A 108 -4.93 -9.60 4.24
CA GLY A 108 -5.65 -10.44 3.30
C GLY A 108 -6.73 -9.67 2.54
N ASP A 109 -7.43 -8.79 3.24
CA ASP A 109 -8.40 -7.86 2.67
C ASP A 109 -7.75 -6.89 1.69
N GLU A 110 -6.58 -6.32 2.01
CA GLU A 110 -5.86 -5.41 1.13
C GLU A 110 -5.33 -6.10 -0.13
N LEU A 111 -4.89 -7.37 -0.04
CA LEU A 111 -4.50 -8.15 -1.22
C LEU A 111 -5.69 -8.39 -2.17
N ALA A 112 -6.84 -8.77 -1.64
CA ALA A 112 -8.06 -8.93 -2.43
C ALA A 112 -8.53 -7.59 -3.03
N TRP A 113 -8.43 -6.51 -2.25
CA TRP A 113 -8.81 -5.16 -2.65
C TRP A 113 -7.94 -4.61 -3.78
N ALA A 114 -6.61 -4.74 -3.64
CA ALA A 114 -5.66 -4.33 -4.66
C ALA A 114 -5.84 -5.10 -5.97
N ALA A 115 -6.03 -6.42 -5.88
CA ALA A 115 -6.34 -7.25 -7.05
C ALA A 115 -7.65 -6.80 -7.72
N ALA A 116 -8.71 -6.48 -6.96
CA ALA A 116 -9.97 -6.01 -7.51
C ALA A 116 -9.85 -4.66 -8.24
N TRP A 117 -9.07 -3.72 -7.70
CA TRP A 117 -8.82 -2.44 -8.37
C TRP A 117 -7.96 -2.59 -9.61
N LEU A 118 -6.94 -3.44 -9.57
CA LEU A 118 -6.12 -3.73 -10.74
C LEU A 118 -6.92 -4.44 -11.83
N LEU A 119 -7.81 -5.37 -11.47
CA LEU A 119 -8.77 -5.96 -12.40
C LEU A 119 -9.65 -4.88 -13.04
N ARG A 120 -10.22 -3.98 -12.23
CA ARG A 120 -11.07 -2.90 -12.74
C ARG A 120 -10.31 -1.94 -13.66
N ALA A 121 -9.05 -1.66 -13.35
CA ALA A 121 -8.25 -0.70 -14.11
C ALA A 121 -7.72 -1.30 -15.43
N THR A 122 -7.42 -2.59 -15.46
CA THR A 122 -6.69 -3.25 -16.56
C THR A 122 -7.51 -4.27 -17.36
N GLY A 123 -8.50 -4.92 -16.74
CA GLY A 123 -9.21 -6.07 -17.31
C GLY A 123 -8.37 -7.35 -17.39
N GLU A 124 -7.17 -7.39 -16.81
CA GLU A 124 -6.28 -8.55 -16.89
C GLU A 124 -6.82 -9.72 -16.05
N GLN A 125 -6.97 -10.89 -16.69
CA GLN A 125 -7.54 -12.10 -16.06
C GLN A 125 -6.76 -12.56 -14.81
N ARG A 126 -5.45 -12.31 -14.75
CA ARG A 126 -4.64 -12.68 -13.57
C ARG A 126 -5.17 -12.08 -12.28
N TYR A 127 -5.67 -10.84 -12.34
CA TYR A 127 -6.20 -10.16 -11.15
C TYR A 127 -7.56 -10.70 -10.74
N GLN A 128 -8.38 -11.17 -11.68
CA GLN A 128 -9.62 -11.86 -11.34
C GLN A 128 -9.33 -13.16 -10.57
N ILE A 129 -8.38 -13.96 -11.06
CA ILE A 129 -7.95 -15.20 -10.40
C ILE A 129 -7.43 -14.88 -8.99
N ASP A 130 -6.63 -13.82 -8.86
CA ASP A 130 -6.09 -13.41 -7.56
C ASP A 130 -7.17 -12.92 -6.59
N VAL A 131 -8.19 -12.18 -7.05
CA VAL A 131 -9.34 -11.81 -6.21
C VAL A 131 -9.99 -13.06 -5.62
N GLU A 132 -10.36 -14.02 -6.46
CA GLU A 132 -11.00 -15.27 -6.03
C GLU A 132 -10.09 -16.06 -5.07
N LYS A 133 -8.79 -16.14 -5.38
CA LYS A 133 -7.78 -16.77 -4.54
C LYS A 133 -7.71 -16.14 -3.17
N HIS A 134 -7.58 -14.81 -3.07
CA HIS A 134 -7.44 -14.11 -1.79
C HIS A 134 -8.72 -14.20 -0.95
N PHE A 135 -9.90 -14.14 -1.58
CA PHE A 135 -11.17 -14.36 -0.87
C PHE A 135 -11.22 -15.73 -0.21
N GLN A 136 -10.79 -16.78 -0.91
CA GLN A 136 -10.75 -18.14 -0.38
C GLN A 136 -9.63 -18.31 0.67
N GLU A 137 -8.42 -17.83 0.36
CA GLU A 137 -7.23 -17.96 1.21
C GLU A 137 -7.44 -17.33 2.59
N PHE A 138 -8.06 -16.14 2.62
CA PHE A 138 -8.25 -15.37 3.85
C PHE A 138 -9.68 -15.45 4.42
N GLY A 139 -10.55 -16.28 3.84
CA GLY A 139 -11.93 -16.49 4.28
C GLY A 139 -12.75 -15.19 4.32
N LEU A 140 -12.55 -14.32 3.34
CA LEU A 140 -13.21 -13.00 3.28
C LEU A 140 -14.70 -13.12 2.95
N ASP A 141 -15.10 -14.21 2.31
CA ASP A 141 -16.48 -14.59 2.02
C ASP A 141 -17.33 -14.85 3.28
N LYS A 142 -16.69 -15.12 4.42
CA LYS A 142 -17.33 -15.48 5.69
C LYS A 142 -17.41 -14.33 6.69
N ARG A 143 -16.97 -13.12 6.31
CA ARG A 143 -16.93 -11.94 7.20
C ARG A 143 -18.25 -11.15 7.25
N SER A 144 -19.36 -11.70 6.74
CA SER A 144 -20.70 -11.10 6.73
C SER A 144 -21.44 -11.19 8.06
#